data_AF-A0A258AI05-F1
#
_entry.id   AF-A0A258AI05-F1
#
_cell.length_a   1.000
_cell.length_b   1.000
_cell.length_c   1.000
_cell.angle_alpha   90.00
_cell.angle_beta   90.00
_cell.angle_gamma   90.00
#
_symmetry.space_group_name_H-M   'P 1'
#
loop_
_entity.id
_entity.type
_entity.pdbx_description
1 polymer ?
#
loop_
_entity_poly.entity_id
_entity_poly.type
_entity_poly.pdbx_seq_one_letter_code
_entity_poly.pdbx_strand_id
1 'polypeptide(L)'
;MSEAKVLIIVGDATETVDTLYPFYRLIEGGYKPVVAAPEKRKYQMVLHEIKPGWTITKEWEGYSIDADIAFKDINPEEYVGI
;
A
#
# COMPACT_ATOMS: atom_id res chain seq x y z
N MET A 1 -15.63 16.61 11.95
CA MET A 1 -15.50 15.17 12.30
C MET A 1 -14.05 14.79 12.03
N SER A 2 -13.43 13.98 12.88
CA SER A 2 -12.09 13.44 12.59
C SER A 2 -12.16 12.60 11.31
N GLU A 3 -11.18 12.77 10.43
CA GLU A 3 -11.07 12.01 9.18
C GLU A 3 -10.87 10.52 9.50
N ALA A 4 -11.72 9.64 8.93
CA ALA A 4 -11.67 8.21 9.23
C ALA A 4 -10.42 7.58 8.59
N LYS A 5 -9.50 7.07 9.42
CA LYS A 5 -8.23 6.48 8.96
C LYS A 5 -8.41 5.01 8.57
N VAL A 6 -7.78 4.60 7.48
CA VAL A 6 -7.72 3.20 7.01
C VAL A 6 -6.27 2.84 6.77
N LEU A 7 -5.83 1.68 7.25
CA LEU A 7 -4.46 1.21 7.02
C LEU A 7 -4.33 0.67 5.59
N ILE A 8 -3.19 0.96 4.94
CA ILE A 8 -2.75 0.29 3.71
C ILE A 8 -1.46 -0.44 4.07
N ILE A 9 -1.47 -1.77 4.07
CA ILE A 9 -0.30 -2.57 4.47
C ILE A 9 0.63 -2.75 3.28
N VAL A 10 1.89 -2.35 3.45
CA VAL A 10 2.93 -2.53 2.44
C VAL A 10 4.15 -3.24 3.02
N GLY A 11 4.94 -3.83 2.12
CA GLY A 11 6.23 -4.42 2.40
C GLY A 11 7.16 -4.25 1.20
N ASP A 12 8.35 -4.86 1.27
CA ASP A 12 9.24 -4.90 0.12
C ASP A 12 8.57 -5.65 -1.04
N ALA A 13 8.66 -5.09 -2.25
CA ALA A 13 8.03 -5.64 -3.45
C ALA A 13 6.49 -5.80 -3.37
N THR A 14 5.80 -4.89 -2.68
CA THR A 14 4.33 -4.75 -2.85
C THR A 14 4.00 -4.39 -4.30
N GLU A 15 2.90 -4.91 -4.84
CA GLU A 15 2.50 -4.68 -6.23
C GLU A 15 1.92 -3.25 -6.38
N THR A 16 2.32 -2.54 -7.43
CA THR A 16 2.09 -1.11 -7.61
C THR A 16 0.61 -0.76 -7.77
N VAL A 17 -0.13 -1.49 -8.60
CA VAL A 17 -1.56 -1.25 -8.84
C VAL A 17 -2.37 -1.71 -7.63
N ASP A 18 -2.08 -2.88 -7.08
CA ASP A 18 -2.77 -3.40 -5.90
C ASP A 18 -2.57 -2.52 -4.66
N THR A 19 -1.50 -1.71 -4.63
CA THR A 19 -1.26 -0.71 -3.58
C THR A 19 -1.91 0.64 -3.91
N LEU A 20 -1.64 1.20 -5.09
CA LEU A 20 -2.06 2.57 -5.41
C LEU A 20 -3.54 2.70 -5.74
N TYR A 21 -4.14 1.67 -6.36
CA TYR A 21 -5.57 1.69 -6.66
C TYR A 21 -6.44 1.84 -5.39
N PRO A 22 -6.32 0.98 -4.36
CA PRO A 22 -7.08 1.18 -3.13
C PRO A 22 -6.67 2.46 -2.38
N PHE A 23 -5.39 2.85 -2.40
CA PHE A 23 -4.94 4.12 -1.79
C PHE A 23 -5.74 5.32 -2.33
N TYR A 24 -5.84 5.47 -3.65
CA TYR A 24 -6.60 6.57 -4.25
C TYR A 24 -8.11 6.40 -4.09
N ARG A 25 -8.64 5.17 -4.18
CA ARG A 25 -10.08 4.90 -3.97
C ARG A 25 -10.54 5.23 -2.56
N LEU A 26 -9.70 5.05 -1.54
CA LEU A 26 -9.98 5.46 -0.17
C LEU A 26 -10.10 6.98 -0.05
N ILE A 27 -9.18 7.73 -0.67
CA ILE A 27 -9.23 9.19 -0.73
C ILE A 27 -10.53 9.65 -1.40
N GLU A 28 -10.87 9.07 -2.54
CA GLU A 28 -12.12 9.36 -3.26
C GLU A 28 -13.37 8.97 -2.45
N GLY A 29 -13.26 7.97 -1.57
CA GLY A 29 -14.32 7.56 -0.64
C GLY A 29 -14.42 8.42 0.61
N GLY A 30 -13.58 9.44 0.78
CA GLY A 30 -13.57 10.32 1.95
C GLY A 30 -12.82 9.75 3.17
N TYR A 31 -11.98 8.73 2.97
CA TYR A 31 -11.14 8.14 4.00
C TYR A 31 -9.70 8.66 3.89
N LYS A 32 -8.98 8.60 5.01
CA LYS A 32 -7.54 8.86 5.06
C LYS A 32 -6.76 7.54 5.02
N PRO A 33 -6.16 7.15 3.88
CA PRO A 33 -5.23 6.03 3.88
C PRO A 33 -3.99 6.40 4.71
N VAL A 34 -3.49 5.42 5.47
CA VAL A 34 -2.24 5.50 6.21
C VAL A 34 -1.39 4.30 5.82
N VAL A 35 -0.27 4.55 5.14
CA VAL A 35 0.62 3.50 4.66
C VAL A 35 1.40 2.94 5.84
N ALA A 36 1.15 1.69 6.18
CA ALA A 36 1.77 0.98 7.28
C ALA A 36 2.71 -0.10 6.76
N ALA A 37 3.89 -0.22 7.36
CA ALA A 37 4.91 -1.18 6.96
C ALA A 37 5.70 -1.71 8.17
N PRO A 38 6.57 -2.73 8.03
CA PRO A 38 7.40 -3.21 9.13
C PRO A 38 8.21 -2.11 9.82
N GLU A 39 8.77 -1.18 9.04
CA GLU A 39 9.51 -0.01 9.52
C GLU A 39 9.06 1.24 8.79
N LYS A 40 9.18 2.41 9.42
CA LYS A 40 8.83 3.69 8.80
C LYS A 40 9.94 4.15 7.85
N ARG A 41 9.89 3.69 6.60
CA ARG A 41 10.83 4.04 5.52
C ARG A 41 10.16 4.04 4.15
N LYS A 42 10.93 4.37 3.13
CA LYS A 42 10.55 4.20 1.73
C LYS A 42 10.63 2.73 1.31
N TYR A 43 9.62 2.26 0.58
CA TYR A 43 9.51 0.91 0.04
C TYR A 43 9.46 0.95 -1.49
N GLN A 44 10.17 0.02 -2.12
CA GLN A 44 10.14 -0.16 -3.57
C GLN A 44 8.98 -1.09 -3.93
N MET A 45 8.06 -0.61 -4.76
CA MET A 45 6.99 -1.42 -5.32
C MET A 45 7.45 -2.08 -6.62
N VAL A 46 6.70 -3.09 -7.04
CA VAL A 46 6.94 -3.85 -8.27
C VAL A 46 5.71 -3.87 -9.14
N LEU A 47 5.89 -4.17 -10.41
CA LEU A 47 4.81 -4.38 -11.37
C LEU A 47 4.77 -5.85 -11.75
N HIS A 48 3.58 -6.46 -11.66
CA HIS A 48 3.35 -7.83 -12.11
C HIS A 48 2.58 -7.82 -13.44
N GLU A 49 3.25 -8.21 -14.52
CA GLU A 49 2.56 -8.44 -15.81
C GLU A 49 2.91 -9.79 -16.42
N ILE A 50 1.99 -10.31 -17.23
CA ILE A 50 2.18 -11.53 -18.01
C ILE A 50 2.70 -11.13 -19.39
N LYS A 51 3.88 -11.64 -19.76
CA LYS A 51 4.39 -11.47 -21.13
C LYS A 51 3.70 -12.42 -22.12
N PRO A 52 3.60 -12.05 -23.41
CA PRO A 52 3.13 -12.98 -24.43
C PRO A 52 3.90 -14.30 -24.41
N GLY A 53 3.15 -15.42 -24.33
CA GLY A 53 3.71 -16.78 -24.30
C GLY A 53 4.19 -17.25 -22.92
N TRP A 54 4.03 -16.46 -21.86
CA TRP A 54 4.36 -16.87 -20.48
C TRP A 54 3.11 -17.34 -19.75
N THR A 55 3.28 -18.35 -18.87
CA THR A 55 2.22 -18.83 -17.97
C THR A 55 2.37 -18.30 -16.54
N ILE A 56 3.40 -17.50 -16.29
CA ILE A 56 3.71 -16.88 -14.99
C ILE A 56 3.91 -15.37 -15.17
N THR A 57 3.80 -14.64 -14.07
CA THR A 57 4.10 -13.20 -14.06
C THR A 57 5.59 -12.97 -14.22
N LYS A 58 5.94 -11.92 -14.94
CA LYS A 58 7.25 -11.29 -14.84
C LYS A 58 7.12 -10.09 -13.91
N GLU A 59 8.14 -9.88 -13.10
CA GLU A 59 8.25 -8.72 -12.22
C GLU A 59 9.14 -7.63 -12.85
N TRP A 60 8.74 -6.37 -12.70
CA TRP A 60 9.51 -5.18 -13.06
C TRP A 60 9.56 -4.18 -11.92
N GLU A 61 10.51 -3.27 -11.99
CA GLU A 61 10.58 -2.12 -11.07
C GLU A 61 9.34 -1.23 -11.24
N GLY A 62 8.63 -0.99 -10.13
CA GLY A 62 7.52 -0.06 -10.04
C GLY A 62 7.93 1.29 -9.45
N TYR A 63 6.94 2.04 -8.96
CA TYR A 63 7.21 3.25 -8.17
C TYR A 63 7.68 2.90 -6.76
N SER A 64 8.02 3.92 -5.98
CA SER A 64 8.24 3.77 -4.54
C SER A 64 7.15 4.48 -3.75
N ILE A 65 6.92 4.03 -2.52
CA ILE A 65 5.96 4.64 -1.59
C ILE A 65 6.61 4.82 -0.21
N ASP A 66 6.31 5.91 0.48
CA ASP A 66 6.76 6.15 1.84
C ASP A 66 5.76 5.54 2.85
N ALA A 67 6.26 4.80 3.83
CA ALA A 67 5.45 4.37 4.95
C ALA A 67 5.23 5.52 5.94
N ASP A 68 3.98 5.76 6.31
CA ASP A 68 3.57 6.75 7.31
C ASP A 68 3.84 6.28 8.74
N ILE A 69 3.72 4.97 8.98
CA ILE A 69 3.80 4.35 10.31
C ILE A 69 4.44 2.95 10.25
N ALA A 70 5.22 2.61 11.28
CA ALA A 70 5.72 1.24 11.46
C ALA A 70 4.67 0.39 12.19
N PHE A 71 4.59 -0.91 11.90
CA PHE A 71 3.61 -1.82 12.53
C PHE A 71 3.61 -1.76 14.05
N LYS A 72 4.79 -1.63 14.67
CA LYS A 72 4.95 -1.54 16.13
C LYS A 72 4.30 -0.30 16.77
N ASP A 73 4.06 0.74 15.97
CA ASP A 73 3.54 2.03 16.44
C ASP A 73 2.03 2.17 16.18
N ILE A 74 1.38 1.16 15.58
CA ILE A 74 -0.06 1.18 15.26
C ILE A 74 -0.89 0.96 16.52
N ASN A 75 -1.82 1.87 16.77
CA ASN A 75 -2.95 1.66 17.68
C ASN A 75 -4.21 1.29 16.87
N PRO A 76 -4.66 0.02 16.86
CA PRO A 76 -5.76 -0.43 16.01
C PRO A 76 -7.07 0.34 16.19
N GLU A 77 -7.35 0.81 17.39
CA GLU A 77 -8.59 1.56 17.73
C GLU A 77 -8.69 2.92 17.01
N GLU A 78 -7.62 3.42 16.40
CA GLU A 78 -7.62 4.67 15.63
C GLU A 78 -8.05 4.50 14.17
N TYR A 79 -8.25 3.26 13.72
CA TYR A 79 -8.50 2.93 12.31
C TYR A 79 -9.82 2.20 12.14
N VAL A 80 -10.53 2.53 11.06
CA VAL A 80 -11.84 1.92 10.75
C VAL A 80 -11.73 0.70 9.84
N GLY A 81 -10.51 0.36 9.39
CA GLY A 81 -10.24 -0.74 8.47
C GLY A 81 -8.76 -0.89 8.11
N ILE A 82 -8.48 -1.96 7.38
CA ILE A 82 -7.19 -2.39 6.85
C ILE A 82 -7.36 -2.92 5.42
#